data_AF-A0A5R9F334-F1
#
_entry.id   AF-A0A5R9F334-F1
#
_cell.length_a   1.000
_cell.length_b   1.000
_cell.length_c   1.000
_cell.angle_alpha   90.00
_cell.angle_beta   90.00
_cell.angle_gamma   90.00
#
_symmetry.space_group_name_H-M   'P 1'
#
loop_
_entity.id
_entity.type
_entity.pdbx_description
1 polymer ?
#
loop_
_entity_poly.entity_id
_entity_poly.type
_entity_poly.pdbx_seq_one_letter_code
_entity_poly.pdbx_strand_id
1 'polypeptide(L)'
;MLQVDELRRFPYPFKGDMYRYSNNSTPLEHACSIEVTSGYLREIGLKRKLLSKYPERCYQSRSHTLQGQWEILEFVSEHLTTYHPDKFMVRKNGNEWTFINKLLREEQSFTFGDETTLPFEPLDFIGRHVQEDMIFMMQRDGDLFLDAGQLCFPANWSLAFNVGMSFKEIHQPIPGFNEEKLDERILKFIMQMEAGDPWWRKNWSLMAGNRLDASIETFDEWGQDRKKVTKENAGEFVHLRVEVQKLFRLPLTNGILFTIHTHLLPLKKLASKREWLEQFTNILAELPSHIAEYKGIVSYRNSVLQYLEERLKERR
;
A
#
# COMPACT_ATOMS: atom_id res chain seq x y z
N MET A 1 -8.93 17.51 -19.78
CA MET A 1 -8.52 17.99 -18.44
C MET A 1 -8.35 16.85 -17.43
N LEU A 2 -9.34 15.96 -17.23
CA LEU A 2 -9.28 14.86 -16.25
C LEU A 2 -8.12 13.86 -16.46
N GLN A 3 -7.81 13.46 -17.71
CA GLN A 3 -6.71 12.53 -18.00
C GLN A 3 -5.31 13.10 -17.73
N VAL A 4 -5.11 14.41 -17.93
CA VAL A 4 -3.82 15.07 -17.70
C VAL A 4 -3.55 15.21 -16.19
N ASP A 5 -4.60 15.37 -15.39
CA ASP A 5 -4.51 15.47 -13.93
C ASP A 5 -4.16 14.11 -13.28
N GLU A 6 -4.75 13.02 -13.77
CA GLU A 6 -4.47 11.66 -13.29
C GLU A 6 -2.99 11.25 -13.52
N LEU A 7 -2.44 11.51 -14.69
CA LEU A 7 -1.03 11.23 -14.98
C LEU A 7 -0.07 12.15 -14.23
N ARG A 8 -0.48 13.37 -13.85
CA ARG A 8 0.34 14.26 -13.03
C ARG A 8 0.39 13.81 -11.57
N ARG A 9 -0.71 13.27 -11.05
CA ARG A 9 -0.81 12.79 -9.67
C ARG A 9 -0.35 11.35 -9.48
N PHE A 10 -0.28 10.54 -10.54
CA PHE A 10 0.17 9.16 -10.43
C PHE A 10 1.61 9.10 -9.87
N PRO A 11 1.86 8.34 -8.80
CA PRO A 11 3.14 8.34 -8.09
C PRO A 11 4.20 7.51 -8.82
N TYR A 12 4.51 7.82 -10.08
CA TYR A 12 5.48 7.08 -10.89
C TYR A 12 6.79 6.80 -10.12
N PRO A 13 7.27 5.54 -10.08
CA PRO A 13 8.22 5.11 -9.04
C PRO A 13 9.69 5.19 -9.48
N PHE A 14 9.95 5.42 -10.76
CA PHE A 14 11.28 5.28 -11.35
C PHE A 14 12.01 6.61 -11.46
N LYS A 15 13.31 6.59 -11.17
CA LYS A 15 14.23 7.74 -11.29
C LYS A 15 15.33 7.52 -12.34
N GLY A 16 15.54 6.28 -12.78
CA GLY A 16 16.54 5.89 -13.78
C GLY A 16 16.10 4.62 -14.51
N ASP A 17 16.87 4.22 -15.51
CA ASP A 17 16.46 3.22 -16.50
C ASP A 17 16.76 1.77 -16.11
N MET A 18 17.41 1.57 -14.95
CA MET A 18 17.66 0.26 -14.36
C MET A 18 16.98 0.16 -13.01
N TYR A 19 16.38 -1.00 -12.73
CA TYR A 19 15.81 -1.32 -11.43
C TYR A 19 16.63 -2.39 -10.71
N ARG A 20 16.95 -2.09 -9.45
CA ARG A 20 17.55 -2.99 -8.46
C ARG A 20 16.92 -2.73 -7.10
N TYR A 21 16.92 -3.72 -6.23
CA TYR A 21 16.54 -3.49 -4.84
C TYR A 21 17.56 -2.56 -4.17
N SER A 22 17.06 -1.62 -3.39
CA SER A 22 17.85 -0.68 -2.59
C SER A 22 16.97 -0.17 -1.46
N ASN A 23 17.59 0.41 -0.42
CA ASN A 23 16.85 1.23 0.53
C ASN A 23 16.49 2.55 -0.17
N ASN A 24 15.31 2.60 -0.77
CA ASN A 24 14.80 3.75 -1.50
C ASN A 24 13.92 4.68 -0.64
N SER A 25 13.97 4.52 0.68
CA SER A 25 13.25 5.37 1.62
C SER A 25 13.83 6.78 1.64
N THR A 26 12.94 7.76 1.67
CA THR A 26 13.28 9.18 1.82
C THR A 26 12.48 9.77 2.98
N PRO A 27 13.02 10.79 3.68
CA PRO A 27 12.24 11.51 4.67
C PRO A 27 10.95 12.05 4.04
N LEU A 28 9.86 12.01 4.80
CA LEU A 28 8.57 12.54 4.38
C LEU A 28 8.43 13.98 4.93
N GLU A 29 8.59 14.98 4.05
CA GLU A 29 8.58 16.41 4.42
C GLU A 29 7.28 16.86 5.12
N HIS A 30 6.16 16.29 4.70
CA HIS A 30 4.86 16.53 5.32
C HIS A 30 4.35 15.21 5.88
N ALA A 31 4.25 15.12 7.20
CA ALA A 31 3.86 13.92 7.94
C ALA A 31 2.42 13.45 7.71
N CYS A 32 1.83 13.64 6.52
CA CYS A 32 0.51 13.18 6.15
C CYS A 32 0.49 11.66 5.95
N SER A 33 -0.11 10.94 6.92
CA SER A 33 -0.22 9.48 6.91
C SER A 33 -1.18 8.96 5.85
N ILE A 34 -2.21 9.73 5.51
CA ILE A 34 -3.32 9.32 4.65
C ILE A 34 -3.56 10.32 3.52
N GLU A 35 -3.55 9.82 2.29
CA GLU A 35 -3.92 10.57 1.10
C GLU A 35 -5.36 10.29 0.70
N VAL A 36 -6.11 11.36 0.43
CA VAL A 36 -7.50 11.26 -0.01
C VAL A 36 -7.58 11.66 -1.47
N THR A 37 -7.71 10.68 -2.34
CA THR A 37 -7.74 10.86 -3.79
C THR A 37 -9.18 10.91 -4.32
N SER A 38 -9.34 11.22 -5.61
CA SER A 38 -10.64 11.17 -6.28
C SER A 38 -11.23 9.74 -6.34
N GLY A 39 -10.42 8.72 -6.07
CA GLY A 39 -10.83 7.32 -5.99
C GLY A 39 -11.53 6.92 -4.68
N TYR A 40 -11.55 7.81 -3.68
CA TYR A 40 -11.95 7.50 -2.30
C TYR A 40 -13.22 6.65 -2.18
N LEU A 41 -14.36 7.13 -2.70
CA LEU A 41 -15.65 6.43 -2.53
C LEU A 41 -15.64 5.01 -3.13
N ARG A 42 -14.99 4.84 -4.29
CA ARG A 42 -14.87 3.54 -4.96
C ARG A 42 -14.01 2.59 -4.14
N GLU A 43 -12.87 3.07 -3.66
CA GLU A 43 -11.90 2.25 -2.93
C GLU A 43 -12.39 1.88 -1.54
N ILE A 44 -12.99 2.81 -0.80
CA ILE A 44 -13.64 2.51 0.47
C ILE A 44 -14.80 1.53 0.29
N GLY A 45 -15.62 1.69 -0.75
CA GLY A 45 -16.69 0.74 -1.06
C GLY A 45 -16.16 -0.68 -1.31
N LEU A 46 -15.07 -0.81 -2.08
CA LEU A 46 -14.42 -2.10 -2.31
C LEU A 46 -13.81 -2.66 -1.03
N LYS A 47 -13.04 -1.86 -0.29
CA LYS A 47 -12.39 -2.24 0.97
C LYS A 47 -13.40 -2.75 1.99
N ARG A 48 -14.49 -2.01 2.24
CA ARG A 48 -15.56 -2.43 3.16
C ARG A 48 -16.25 -3.71 2.70
N LYS A 49 -16.47 -3.88 1.39
CA LYS A 49 -17.01 -5.14 0.84
C LYS A 49 -16.08 -6.33 1.13
N LEU A 50 -14.76 -6.15 0.98
CA LEU A 50 -13.77 -7.19 1.27
C LEU A 50 -13.72 -7.52 2.76
N LEU A 51 -13.69 -6.49 3.63
CA LEU A 51 -13.70 -6.68 5.09
C LEU A 51 -14.96 -7.37 5.58
N SER A 52 -16.13 -7.09 4.99
CA SER A 52 -17.38 -7.79 5.35
C SER A 52 -17.43 -9.22 4.82
N LYS A 53 -16.89 -9.47 3.61
CA LYS A 53 -16.98 -10.78 2.96
C LYS A 53 -15.88 -11.76 3.43
N TYR A 54 -14.69 -11.23 3.75
CA TYR A 54 -13.49 -12.00 4.09
C TYR A 54 -12.76 -11.37 5.29
N PRO A 55 -13.41 -11.24 6.46
CA PRO A 55 -12.85 -10.51 7.61
C PRO A 55 -11.51 -11.09 8.07
N GLU A 56 -11.40 -12.41 8.22
CA GLU A 56 -10.19 -13.09 8.70
C GLU A 56 -8.99 -12.93 7.76
N ARG A 57 -9.23 -12.66 6.47
CA ARG A 57 -8.14 -12.39 5.52
C ARG A 57 -7.71 -10.92 5.58
N CYS A 58 -8.69 -10.03 5.68
CA CYS A 58 -8.50 -8.61 5.49
C CYS A 58 -8.16 -7.85 6.78
N TYR A 59 -8.43 -8.42 7.95
CA TYR A 59 -8.05 -7.86 9.23
C TYR A 59 -7.60 -8.95 10.20
N GLN A 60 -6.48 -8.70 10.88
CA GLN A 60 -5.92 -9.56 11.91
C GLN A 60 -5.32 -8.68 13.00
N SER A 61 -5.46 -9.10 14.26
CA SER A 61 -4.81 -8.46 15.39
C SER A 61 -4.49 -9.49 16.47
N ARG A 62 -3.48 -9.20 17.30
CA ARG A 62 -3.22 -9.91 18.55
C ARG A 62 -3.76 -9.09 19.72
N SER A 63 -4.20 -9.74 20.80
CA SER A 63 -4.85 -9.07 21.95
C SER A 63 -3.96 -7.99 22.58
N HIS A 64 -2.64 -8.16 22.59
CA HIS A 64 -1.69 -7.19 23.15
C HIS A 64 -1.51 -5.93 22.29
N THR A 65 -2.14 -5.84 21.11
CA THR A 65 -2.00 -4.68 20.20
C THR A 65 -2.98 -3.56 20.46
N LEU A 66 -4.01 -3.77 21.31
CA LEU A 66 -5.14 -2.86 21.44
C LEU A 66 -4.75 -1.41 21.77
N GLN A 67 -3.75 -1.21 22.63
CA GLN A 67 -3.23 0.13 22.94
C GLN A 67 -2.65 0.82 21.69
N GLY A 68 -1.90 0.09 20.86
CA GLY A 68 -1.34 0.62 19.61
C GLY A 68 -2.41 0.86 18.56
N GLN A 69 -3.49 0.07 18.55
CA GLN A 69 -4.61 0.32 17.67
C GLN A 69 -5.36 1.61 18.01
N TRP A 70 -5.59 1.88 19.31
CA TRP A 70 -6.17 3.16 19.76
C TRP A 70 -5.29 4.34 19.40
N GLU A 71 -3.97 4.20 19.58
CA GLU A 71 -3.01 5.21 19.15
C GLU A 71 -3.06 5.46 17.63
N ILE A 72 -3.16 4.41 16.81
CA ILE A 72 -3.32 4.56 15.35
C ILE A 72 -4.63 5.27 15.02
N LEU A 73 -5.73 4.94 15.70
CA LEU A 73 -7.02 5.61 15.49
C LEU A 73 -6.90 7.10 15.77
N GLU A 74 -6.30 7.49 16.90
CA GLU A 74 -6.05 8.89 17.23
C GLU A 74 -5.17 9.56 16.17
N PHE A 75 -3.99 8.99 15.92
CA PHE A 75 -2.99 9.52 15.00
C PHE A 75 -3.54 9.75 13.59
N VAL A 76 -4.26 8.76 13.05
CA VAL A 76 -4.86 8.85 11.72
C VAL A 76 -6.03 9.83 11.71
N SER A 77 -6.87 9.84 12.75
CA SER A 77 -7.97 10.81 12.85
C SER A 77 -7.45 12.24 12.86
N GLU A 78 -6.39 12.53 13.63
CA GLU A 78 -5.77 13.85 13.68
C GLU A 78 -5.21 14.25 12.32
N HIS A 79 -4.47 13.38 11.65
CA HIS A 79 -3.96 13.65 10.30
C HIS A 79 -5.07 13.87 9.28
N LEU A 80 -6.15 13.09 9.31
CA LEU A 80 -7.30 13.31 8.44
C LEU A 80 -7.91 14.71 8.68
N THR A 81 -8.06 15.13 9.93
CA THR A 81 -8.62 16.45 10.24
C THR A 81 -7.68 17.61 9.94
N THR A 82 -6.37 17.42 10.08
CA THR A 82 -5.37 18.46 9.80
C THR A 82 -5.18 18.65 8.30
N TYR A 83 -5.06 17.56 7.53
CA TYR A 83 -4.75 17.62 6.10
C TYR A 83 -5.98 17.64 5.19
N HIS A 84 -7.13 17.19 5.68
CA HIS A 84 -8.40 17.15 4.92
C HIS A 84 -9.60 17.64 5.76
N PRO A 85 -9.55 18.85 6.37
CA PRO A 85 -10.60 19.37 7.27
C PRO A 85 -11.96 19.57 6.60
N ASP A 86 -11.97 19.75 5.28
CA ASP A 86 -13.18 19.83 4.46
C ASP A 86 -13.93 18.48 4.37
N LYS A 87 -13.22 17.36 4.58
CA LYS A 87 -13.73 15.99 4.41
C LYS A 87 -13.91 15.23 5.71
N PHE A 88 -13.10 15.52 6.73
CA PHE A 88 -13.11 14.81 8.01
C PHE A 88 -13.14 15.79 9.19
N MET A 89 -13.68 15.34 10.30
CA MET A 89 -13.71 16.07 11.56
C MET A 89 -13.74 15.10 12.74
N VAL A 90 -13.12 15.47 13.85
CA VAL A 90 -13.25 14.77 15.13
C VAL A 90 -13.67 15.78 16.18
N ARG A 91 -14.70 15.44 16.96
CA ARG A 91 -15.07 16.18 18.17
C ARG A 91 -14.63 15.36 19.37
N LYS A 92 -13.92 15.98 20.32
CA LYS A 92 -13.42 15.32 21.53
C LYS A 92 -14.00 16.05 22.76
N ASN A 93 -14.64 15.32 23.68
CA ASN A 93 -15.04 15.80 25.01
C ASN A 93 -14.51 14.80 26.06
N GLY A 94 -13.26 15.00 26.50
CA GLY A 94 -12.53 13.96 27.24
C GLY A 94 -12.37 12.72 26.37
N ASN A 95 -12.80 11.56 26.88
CA ASN A 95 -12.79 10.31 26.14
C ASN A 95 -14.02 10.12 25.24
N GLU A 96 -15.05 10.96 25.35
CA GLU A 96 -16.19 10.90 24.43
C GLU A 96 -15.82 11.54 23.10
N TRP A 97 -15.65 10.71 22.08
CA TRP A 97 -15.21 11.11 20.75
C TRP A 97 -16.32 10.90 19.74
N THR A 98 -16.37 11.80 18.76
CA THR A 98 -17.23 11.66 17.59
C THR A 98 -16.39 11.86 16.34
N PHE A 99 -16.15 10.78 15.58
CA PHE A 99 -15.50 10.84 14.28
C PHE A 99 -16.53 11.05 13.18
N ILE A 100 -16.30 12.04 12.32
CA ILE A 100 -17.21 12.45 11.25
C ILE A 100 -16.50 12.37 9.91
N ASN A 101 -17.06 11.55 9.03
CA ASN A 101 -16.62 11.40 7.65
C ASN A 101 -17.65 12.00 6.71
N LYS A 102 -17.39 13.22 6.24
CA LYS A 102 -18.32 13.99 5.41
C LYS A 102 -18.48 13.42 4.00
N LEU A 103 -17.47 12.69 3.50
CA LEU A 103 -17.52 12.03 2.19
C LEU A 103 -18.53 10.90 2.17
N LEU A 104 -18.59 10.13 3.27
CA LEU A 104 -19.52 9.01 3.43
C LEU A 104 -20.84 9.44 4.10
N ARG A 105 -20.91 10.65 4.66
CA ARG A 105 -22.02 11.15 5.47
C ARG A 105 -22.26 10.28 6.70
N GLU A 106 -21.18 9.89 7.35
CA GLU A 106 -21.19 9.02 8.52
C GLU A 106 -20.64 9.77 9.73
N GLU A 107 -21.24 9.50 10.88
CA GLU A 107 -20.82 9.99 12.19
C GLU A 107 -20.83 8.80 13.16
N GLN A 108 -19.70 8.58 13.85
CA GLN A 108 -19.56 7.53 14.84
C GLN A 108 -19.10 8.13 16.16
N SER A 109 -19.93 8.01 17.19
CA SER A 109 -19.56 8.32 18.57
C SER A 109 -19.08 7.07 19.29
N PHE A 110 -18.06 7.22 20.13
CA PHE A 110 -17.45 6.15 20.92
C PHE A 110 -16.66 6.74 22.10
N THR A 111 -16.35 5.91 23.09
CA THR A 111 -15.48 6.26 24.21
C THR A 111 -14.06 5.79 23.89
N PHE A 112 -13.13 6.72 23.73
CA PHE A 112 -11.72 6.43 23.46
C PHE A 112 -11.13 5.58 24.59
N GLY A 113 -10.56 4.43 24.21
CA GLY A 113 -10.02 3.44 25.15
C GLY A 113 -10.99 2.34 25.57
N ASP A 114 -12.26 2.37 25.15
CA ASP A 114 -13.26 1.32 25.38
C ASP A 114 -13.72 0.73 24.05
N GLU A 115 -13.17 -0.43 23.68
CA GLU A 115 -13.43 -1.09 22.40
C GLU A 115 -14.88 -1.56 22.25
N THR A 116 -15.62 -1.71 23.34
CA THR A 116 -17.01 -2.15 23.31
C THR A 116 -17.96 -1.08 22.76
N THR A 117 -17.49 0.17 22.68
CA THR A 117 -18.24 1.31 22.15
C THR A 117 -17.99 1.55 20.65
N LEU A 118 -17.07 0.79 20.03
CA LEU A 118 -16.82 0.82 18.60
C LEU A 118 -17.45 -0.42 17.91
N PRO A 119 -17.87 -0.28 16.63
CA PRO A 119 -18.39 -1.42 15.88
C PRO A 119 -17.31 -2.45 15.48
N PHE A 120 -16.04 -2.05 15.52
CA PHE A 120 -14.87 -2.86 15.17
C PHE A 120 -13.70 -2.46 16.07
N GLU A 121 -12.65 -3.29 16.14
CA GLU A 121 -11.41 -2.90 16.82
C GLU A 121 -10.84 -1.58 16.23
N PRO A 122 -10.13 -0.75 17.01
CA PRO A 122 -9.82 0.63 16.63
C PRO A 122 -9.08 0.76 15.29
N LEU A 123 -8.13 -0.14 15.01
CA LEU A 123 -7.40 -0.15 13.73
C LEU A 123 -8.32 -0.53 12.57
N ASP A 124 -9.21 -1.51 12.75
CA ASP A 124 -10.15 -1.90 11.70
C ASP A 124 -11.16 -0.78 11.42
N PHE A 125 -11.69 -0.19 12.49
CA PHE A 125 -12.64 0.93 12.42
C PHE A 125 -12.06 2.07 11.58
N ILE A 126 -10.89 2.61 11.94
CA ILE A 126 -10.31 3.75 11.22
C ILE A 126 -9.87 3.34 9.80
N GLY A 127 -9.40 2.10 9.61
CA GLY A 127 -9.01 1.59 8.30
C GLY A 127 -10.16 1.51 7.29
N ARG A 128 -11.40 1.29 7.77
CA ARG A 128 -12.62 1.35 6.96
C ARG A 128 -12.97 2.75 6.44
N HIS A 129 -12.22 3.79 6.84
CA HIS A 129 -12.38 5.16 6.40
C HIS A 129 -11.17 5.70 5.61
N VAL A 130 -10.13 4.91 5.34
CA VAL A 130 -8.94 5.36 4.58
C VAL A 130 -8.60 4.42 3.42
N GLN A 131 -7.95 4.95 2.39
CA GLN A 131 -7.68 4.19 1.16
C GLN A 131 -6.52 3.21 1.34
N GLU A 132 -5.55 3.61 2.16
CA GLU A 132 -4.35 2.87 2.51
C GLU A 132 -4.66 1.58 3.26
N ASP A 133 -4.03 0.48 2.88
CA ASP A 133 -3.88 -0.63 3.81
C ASP A 133 -2.97 -0.19 4.96
N MET A 134 -3.21 -0.68 6.17
CA MET A 134 -2.48 -0.25 7.37
C MET A 134 -1.99 -1.45 8.14
N ILE A 135 -0.68 -1.51 8.36
CA ILE A 135 -0.04 -2.56 9.12
C ILE A 135 0.56 -1.93 10.37
N PHE A 136 0.34 -2.56 11.51
CA PHE A 136 0.95 -2.18 12.78
C PHE A 136 2.03 -3.19 13.13
N MET A 137 3.28 -2.71 13.12
CA MET A 137 4.41 -3.52 13.56
C MET A 137 4.81 -3.13 14.99
N MET A 138 4.65 -4.04 15.92
CA MET A 138 5.07 -3.83 17.31
C MET A 138 6.56 -4.08 17.48
N GLN A 139 7.22 -3.19 18.21
CA GLN A 139 8.60 -3.38 18.62
C GLN A 139 8.65 -4.13 19.95
N ARG A 140 9.15 -5.37 19.93
CA ARG A 140 9.33 -6.21 21.12
C ARG A 140 10.49 -7.18 20.89
N ASP A 141 11.09 -7.66 21.97
CA ASP A 141 12.17 -8.66 21.93
C ASP A 141 13.37 -8.28 21.04
N GLY A 142 13.60 -6.96 20.85
CA GLY A 142 14.67 -6.44 19.99
C GLY A 142 14.38 -6.50 18.48
N ASP A 143 13.14 -6.79 18.07
CA ASP A 143 12.71 -6.90 16.67
C ASP A 143 11.36 -6.19 16.44
N LEU A 144 10.88 -6.20 15.20
CA LEU A 144 9.56 -5.73 14.78
C LEU A 144 8.69 -6.91 14.35
N PHE A 145 7.48 -6.98 14.88
CA PHE A 145 6.53 -8.06 14.58
C PHE A 145 5.26 -7.50 13.95
N LEU A 146 4.78 -8.11 12.88
CA LEU A 146 3.50 -7.78 12.28
C LEU A 146 2.37 -8.33 13.17
N ASP A 147 2.00 -7.60 14.22
CA ASP A 147 1.06 -8.10 15.23
C ASP A 147 -0.39 -7.64 14.97
N ALA A 148 -0.63 -6.59 14.16
CA ALA A 148 -1.97 -6.25 13.68
C ALA A 148 -1.93 -5.60 12.28
N GLY A 149 -3.06 -5.65 11.58
CA GLY A 149 -3.18 -4.98 10.29
C GLY A 149 -4.58 -5.06 9.68
N GLN A 150 -4.84 -4.15 8.75
CA GLN A 150 -5.92 -4.20 7.78
C GLN A 150 -5.31 -4.20 6.37
N LEU A 151 -5.48 -5.30 5.64
CA LEU A 151 -4.87 -5.54 4.33
C LEU A 151 -5.91 -6.02 3.32
N CYS A 152 -6.42 -5.10 2.52
CA CYS A 152 -7.45 -5.37 1.52
C CYS A 152 -6.91 -5.41 0.09
N PHE A 153 -5.83 -4.69 -0.18
CA PHE A 153 -5.24 -4.54 -1.51
C PHE A 153 -3.78 -5.01 -1.54
N PRO A 154 -3.45 -6.24 -1.11
CA PRO A 154 -2.08 -6.72 -1.16
C PRO A 154 -1.57 -6.96 -2.59
N ALA A 155 -0.25 -6.95 -2.76
CA ALA A 155 0.43 -7.40 -3.96
C ALA A 155 0.98 -8.82 -3.78
N ASN A 156 0.09 -9.82 -3.87
CA ASN A 156 0.41 -11.24 -3.80
C ASN A 156 1.03 -11.69 -2.46
N TRP A 157 0.49 -11.20 -1.35
CA TRP A 157 0.82 -11.66 0.00
C TRP A 157 -0.43 -11.67 0.90
N SER A 158 -0.34 -12.30 2.07
CA SER A 158 -1.46 -12.50 3.00
C SER A 158 -1.13 -11.97 4.39
N LEU A 159 -2.06 -11.23 4.98
CA LEU A 159 -1.98 -10.81 6.38
C LEU A 159 -2.17 -12.01 7.31
N ALA A 160 -3.12 -12.89 7.01
CA ALA A 160 -3.41 -14.07 7.80
C ALA A 160 -2.20 -15.02 7.90
N PHE A 161 -1.38 -15.10 6.86
CA PHE A 161 -0.14 -15.88 6.90
C PHE A 161 0.98 -15.19 7.70
N ASN A 162 1.03 -13.86 7.68
CA ASN A 162 2.16 -13.11 8.21
C ASN A 162 1.96 -12.60 9.65
N VAL A 163 0.74 -12.63 10.20
CA VAL A 163 0.46 -12.08 11.53
C VAL A 163 1.20 -12.83 12.63
N GLY A 164 1.98 -12.10 13.43
CA GLY A 164 2.85 -12.60 14.49
C GLY A 164 4.28 -12.93 14.04
N MET A 165 4.59 -12.84 12.75
CA MET A 165 5.95 -13.02 12.22
C MET A 165 6.79 -11.75 12.41
N SER A 166 8.09 -11.95 12.60
CA SER A 166 9.10 -10.88 12.63
C SER A 166 9.31 -10.23 11.27
N PHE A 167 9.96 -9.06 11.26
CA PHE A 167 10.35 -8.35 10.05
C PHE A 167 11.14 -9.24 9.10
N LYS A 168 12.10 -10.02 9.61
CA LYS A 168 12.92 -10.88 8.74
C LYS A 168 12.13 -12.05 8.17
N GLU A 169 11.21 -12.64 8.95
CA GLU A 169 10.38 -13.77 8.52
C GLU A 169 9.44 -13.37 7.39
N ILE A 170 8.71 -12.26 7.52
CA ILE A 170 7.76 -11.80 6.49
C ILE A 170 8.47 -11.42 5.17
N HIS A 171 9.76 -11.09 5.21
CA HIS A 171 10.56 -10.73 4.04
C HIS A 171 11.43 -11.88 3.49
N GLN A 172 11.43 -13.08 4.09
CA GLN A 172 12.17 -14.25 3.56
C GLN A 172 11.89 -14.56 2.08
N PRO A 173 10.66 -14.42 1.55
CA PRO A 173 10.39 -14.75 0.14
C PRO A 173 11.03 -13.79 -0.88
N ILE A 174 11.62 -12.67 -0.46
CA ILE A 174 12.18 -11.65 -1.36
C ILE A 174 13.59 -12.06 -1.81
N PRO A 175 13.82 -12.32 -3.11
CA PRO A 175 15.13 -12.73 -3.60
C PRO A 175 16.18 -11.64 -3.35
N GLY A 176 17.32 -12.05 -2.80
CA GLY A 176 18.46 -11.17 -2.52
C GLY A 176 18.25 -10.19 -1.35
N PHE A 177 17.16 -10.31 -0.58
CA PHE A 177 16.89 -9.37 0.52
C PHE A 177 17.81 -9.59 1.73
N ASN A 178 18.29 -10.81 1.94
CA ASN A 178 19.30 -11.15 2.94
C ASN A 178 20.74 -11.00 2.44
N GLU A 179 20.94 -10.77 1.13
CA GLU A 179 22.26 -10.53 0.57
C GLU A 179 22.82 -9.21 1.09
N GLU A 180 24.13 -9.20 1.35
CA GLU A 180 24.84 -8.04 1.89
C GLU A 180 24.19 -7.45 3.16
N LYS A 181 23.49 -8.27 3.95
CA LYS A 181 22.81 -7.85 5.19
C LYS A 181 21.84 -6.69 4.97
N LEU A 182 21.17 -6.65 3.81
CA LEU A 182 20.22 -5.59 3.49
C LEU A 182 19.03 -5.57 4.45
N ASP A 183 18.48 -6.75 4.78
CA ASP A 183 17.46 -6.95 5.80
C ASP A 183 17.85 -6.39 7.18
N GLU A 184 19.07 -6.68 7.66
CA GLU A 184 19.60 -6.15 8.93
C GLU A 184 19.74 -4.63 8.92
N ARG A 185 20.24 -4.07 7.82
CA ARG A 185 20.40 -2.62 7.67
C ARG A 185 19.05 -1.91 7.67
N ILE A 186 18.06 -2.46 6.98
CA ILE A 186 16.70 -1.91 6.94
C ILE A 186 16.04 -2.04 8.31
N LEU A 187 16.10 -3.22 8.94
CA LEU A 187 15.54 -3.43 10.28
C LEU A 187 16.14 -2.44 11.29
N LYS A 188 17.48 -2.31 11.31
CA LYS A 188 18.15 -1.35 12.19
C LYS A 188 17.70 0.08 11.94
N PHE A 189 17.56 0.47 10.68
CA PHE A 189 17.06 1.79 10.30
C PHE A 189 15.63 2.02 10.84
N ILE A 190 14.71 1.07 10.64
CA ILE A 190 13.32 1.22 11.14
C ILE A 190 13.30 1.27 12.66
N MET A 191 14.07 0.40 13.33
CA MET A 191 14.20 0.36 14.80
C MET A 191 14.72 1.68 15.39
N GLN A 192 15.47 2.47 14.61
CA GLN A 192 16.01 3.77 15.01
C GLN A 192 15.12 4.97 14.63
N MET A 193 14.00 4.75 13.93
CA MET A 193 13.06 5.83 13.59
C MET A 193 12.47 6.47 14.85
N GLU A 194 12.50 7.80 14.89
CA GLU A 194 11.92 8.62 15.95
C GLU A 194 10.52 9.11 15.56
N ALA A 195 9.68 9.36 16.57
CA ALA A 195 8.35 9.95 16.34
C ALA A 195 8.51 11.39 15.83
N GLY A 196 7.71 11.77 14.83
CA GLY A 196 7.79 13.09 14.18
C GLY A 196 8.64 13.13 12.90
N ASP A 197 9.50 12.12 12.68
CA ASP A 197 10.34 12.01 11.47
C ASP A 197 9.93 10.81 10.59
N PRO A 198 8.77 10.89 9.90
CA PRO A 198 8.31 9.80 9.07
C PRO A 198 9.12 9.63 7.80
N TRP A 199 9.08 8.42 7.28
CA TRP A 199 9.76 8.04 6.04
C TRP A 199 8.77 7.46 5.06
N TRP A 200 9.08 7.58 3.78
CA TRP A 200 8.28 6.98 2.74
C TRP A 200 9.12 6.44 1.60
N ARG A 201 8.55 5.48 0.89
CA ARG A 201 9.13 4.87 -0.30
C ARG A 201 8.04 4.49 -1.28
N LYS A 202 8.48 4.08 -2.46
CA LYS A 202 7.60 3.47 -3.46
C LYS A 202 8.02 2.03 -3.71
N ASN A 203 7.04 1.16 -3.80
CA ASN A 203 7.19 -0.19 -4.35
C ASN A 203 6.34 -0.30 -5.61
N TRP A 204 6.67 -1.24 -6.50
CA TRP A 204 5.96 -1.38 -7.77
C TRP A 204 5.86 -2.84 -8.23
N SER A 205 4.86 -3.13 -9.06
CA SER A 205 4.75 -4.35 -9.86
C SER A 205 3.91 -4.09 -11.11
N LEU A 206 3.63 -5.12 -11.90
CA LEU A 206 2.58 -5.10 -12.91
C LEU A 206 1.37 -5.92 -12.44
N MET A 207 0.19 -5.46 -12.82
CA MET A 207 -1.07 -6.18 -12.59
C MET A 207 -1.76 -6.43 -13.93
N ALA A 208 -2.02 -7.70 -14.25
CA ALA A 208 -2.92 -8.06 -15.34
C ALA A 208 -4.37 -7.93 -14.84
N GLY A 209 -5.21 -7.29 -15.63
CA GLY A 209 -6.54 -6.85 -15.20
C GLY A 209 -6.49 -5.56 -14.36
N ASN A 210 -7.67 -5.09 -13.94
CA ASN A 210 -7.85 -3.89 -13.13
C ASN A 210 -8.42 -4.27 -11.76
N ARG A 211 -7.55 -4.77 -10.87
CA ARG A 211 -7.94 -5.29 -9.55
C ARG A 211 -6.94 -4.83 -8.48
N LEU A 212 -7.47 -4.28 -7.39
CA LEU A 212 -6.69 -3.85 -6.23
C LEU A 212 -6.37 -5.00 -5.27
N ASP A 213 -7.35 -5.89 -5.03
CA ASP A 213 -7.18 -7.12 -4.24
C ASP A 213 -6.44 -8.19 -5.06
N ALA A 214 -5.11 -8.22 -4.98
CA ALA A 214 -4.29 -9.28 -5.54
C ALA A 214 -3.75 -10.19 -4.43
N SER A 215 -4.61 -10.57 -3.48
CA SER A 215 -4.28 -11.46 -2.37
C SER A 215 -4.01 -12.90 -2.81
N ILE A 216 -3.20 -13.63 -2.04
CA ILE A 216 -2.87 -15.03 -2.33
C ILE A 216 -4.13 -15.90 -2.30
N GLU A 217 -5.06 -15.61 -1.40
CA GLU A 217 -6.31 -16.34 -1.17
C GLU A 217 -7.25 -16.33 -2.38
N THR A 218 -7.06 -15.42 -3.34
CA THR A 218 -7.86 -15.33 -4.57
C THR A 218 -7.03 -15.50 -5.83
N PHE A 219 -5.82 -16.07 -5.70
CA PHE A 219 -4.88 -16.26 -6.82
C PHE A 219 -5.47 -17.10 -7.96
N ASP A 220 -6.35 -18.05 -7.66
CA ASP A 220 -7.08 -18.85 -8.64
C ASP A 220 -8.00 -18.01 -9.54
N GLU A 221 -8.52 -16.89 -9.03
CA GLU A 221 -9.31 -15.94 -9.80
C GLU A 221 -8.43 -15.02 -10.65
N TRP A 222 -7.56 -14.23 -10.00
CA TRP A 222 -6.81 -13.16 -10.67
C TRP A 222 -5.52 -13.63 -11.34
N GLY A 223 -4.93 -14.73 -10.87
CA GLY A 223 -3.71 -15.29 -11.45
C GLY A 223 -3.91 -15.79 -12.89
N GLN A 224 -5.14 -16.18 -13.25
CA GLN A 224 -5.48 -16.59 -14.62
C GLN A 224 -5.37 -15.44 -15.63
N ASP A 225 -5.56 -14.19 -15.19
CA ASP A 225 -5.48 -13.02 -16.07
C ASP A 225 -4.07 -12.83 -16.63
N ARG A 226 -3.03 -13.29 -15.92
CA ARG A 226 -1.64 -13.28 -16.42
C ARG A 226 -1.47 -14.06 -17.73
N LYS A 227 -2.29 -15.09 -17.98
CA LYS A 227 -2.26 -15.90 -19.21
C LYS A 227 -3.04 -15.28 -20.38
N LYS A 228 -3.88 -14.28 -20.09
CA LYS A 228 -4.74 -13.61 -21.08
C LYS A 228 -4.05 -12.40 -21.72
N VAL A 229 -2.88 -11.99 -21.22
CA VAL A 229 -2.14 -10.85 -21.73
C VAL A 229 -1.58 -11.18 -23.11
N THR A 230 -1.88 -10.33 -24.09
CA THR A 230 -1.30 -10.35 -25.43
C THR A 230 -0.73 -8.96 -25.74
N LYS A 231 0.08 -8.83 -26.81
CA LYS A 231 0.60 -7.52 -27.18
C LYS A 231 -0.53 -6.54 -27.55
N GLU A 232 -1.62 -7.04 -28.14
CA GLU A 232 -2.75 -6.25 -28.61
C GLU A 232 -3.56 -5.68 -27.44
N ASN A 233 -3.68 -6.42 -26.33
CA ASN A 233 -4.48 -6.00 -25.18
C ASN A 233 -3.66 -5.37 -24.04
N ALA A 234 -2.32 -5.51 -24.05
CA ALA A 234 -1.46 -5.11 -22.94
C ALA A 234 -1.67 -3.67 -22.49
N GLY A 235 -1.90 -2.74 -23.42
CA GLY A 235 -2.13 -1.33 -23.10
C GLY A 235 -3.32 -1.07 -22.18
N GLU A 236 -4.46 -1.72 -22.42
CA GLU A 236 -5.68 -1.52 -21.63
C GLU A 236 -5.77 -2.49 -20.45
N PHE A 237 -5.22 -3.70 -20.62
CA PHE A 237 -5.42 -4.80 -19.70
C PHE A 237 -4.35 -4.85 -18.60
N VAL A 238 -3.12 -4.44 -18.89
CA VAL A 238 -2.03 -4.43 -17.90
C VAL A 238 -1.90 -3.04 -17.29
N HIS A 239 -1.71 -3.01 -15.97
CA HIS A 239 -1.55 -1.80 -15.19
C HIS A 239 -0.18 -1.78 -14.51
N LEU A 240 0.49 -0.64 -14.54
CA LEU A 240 1.56 -0.34 -13.59
C LEU A 240 0.92 -0.17 -12.21
N ARG A 241 1.29 -1.05 -11.28
CA ARG A 241 0.87 -1.01 -9.89
C ARG A 241 1.96 -0.38 -9.05
N VAL A 242 1.62 0.66 -8.29
CA VAL A 242 2.54 1.35 -7.40
C VAL A 242 1.94 1.43 -6.00
N GLU A 243 2.77 1.12 -5.01
CA GLU A 243 2.44 1.29 -3.61
C GLU A 243 3.24 2.47 -3.06
N VAL A 244 2.54 3.49 -2.58
CA VAL A 244 3.14 4.56 -1.77
C VAL A 244 3.11 4.09 -0.33
N GLN A 245 4.30 3.83 0.20
CA GLN A 245 4.55 3.16 1.46
C GLN A 245 5.10 4.17 2.45
N LYS A 246 4.41 4.40 3.58
CA LYS A 246 4.84 5.37 4.59
C LYS A 246 5.00 4.68 5.95
N LEU A 247 6.05 5.06 6.68
CA LEU A 247 6.41 4.52 7.98
C LEU A 247 6.39 5.66 9.00
N PHE A 248 5.61 5.46 10.07
CA PHE A 248 5.50 6.39 11.18
C PHE A 248 5.85 5.66 12.47
N ARG A 249 6.76 6.23 13.26
CA ARG A 249 6.94 5.83 14.65
C ARG A 249 5.83 6.43 15.49
N LEU A 250 5.10 5.57 16.18
CA LEU A 250 4.02 5.94 17.08
C LEU A 250 4.61 6.34 18.46
N PRO A 251 4.32 7.55 18.99
CA PRO A 251 4.99 8.10 20.17
C PRO A 251 4.68 7.39 21.50
N LEU A 252 3.50 6.80 21.68
CA LEU A 252 3.06 6.15 22.91
C LEU A 252 3.51 4.69 22.97
N THR A 253 3.14 3.89 21.97
CA THR A 253 3.47 2.46 21.96
C THR A 253 4.86 2.15 21.42
N ASN A 254 5.53 3.16 20.85
CA ASN A 254 6.79 2.99 20.13
C ASN A 254 6.70 1.93 19.01
N GLY A 255 5.50 1.63 18.50
CA GLY A 255 5.34 0.76 17.34
C GLY A 255 5.47 1.52 16.02
N ILE A 256 5.45 0.80 14.90
CA ILE A 256 5.50 1.37 13.56
C ILE A 256 4.13 1.22 12.90
N LEU A 257 3.52 2.34 12.53
CA LEU A 257 2.41 2.37 11.60
C LEU A 257 2.98 2.40 10.17
N PHE A 258 2.65 1.37 9.40
CA PHE A 258 3.00 1.24 7.99
C PHE A 258 1.75 1.39 7.12
N THR A 259 1.64 2.50 6.38
CA THR A 259 0.52 2.75 5.47
C THR A 259 0.91 2.47 4.03
N ILE A 260 0.00 1.87 3.25
CA ILE A 260 0.25 1.38 1.89
C ILE A 260 -0.89 1.85 0.97
N HIS A 261 -0.68 2.95 0.23
CA HIS A 261 -1.64 3.41 -0.78
C HIS A 261 -1.34 2.75 -2.12
N THR A 262 -2.28 1.95 -2.64
CA THR A 262 -2.12 1.27 -3.92
C THR A 262 -2.71 2.09 -5.07
N HIS A 263 -1.93 2.32 -6.12
CA HIS A 263 -2.35 3.00 -7.34
C HIS A 263 -2.17 2.08 -8.55
N LEU A 264 -3.13 2.13 -9.48
CA LEU A 264 -3.07 1.42 -10.77
C LEU A 264 -3.11 2.42 -11.93
N LEU A 265 -2.21 2.26 -12.90
CA LEU A 265 -2.20 3.03 -14.13
C LEU A 265 -2.15 2.10 -15.35
N PRO A 266 -3.16 2.10 -16.24
CA PRO A 266 -3.12 1.32 -17.47
C PRO A 266 -1.88 1.66 -18.31
N LEU A 267 -1.24 0.65 -18.90
CA LEU A 267 -0.03 0.86 -19.70
C LEU A 267 -0.25 1.79 -20.90
N LYS A 268 -1.48 1.85 -21.44
CA LYS A 268 -1.85 2.82 -22.49
C LYS A 268 -1.73 4.26 -22.01
N LYS A 269 -2.11 4.54 -20.77
CA LYS A 269 -1.95 5.88 -20.18
C LYS A 269 -0.49 6.16 -19.90
N LEU A 270 0.26 5.19 -19.36
CA LEU A 270 1.72 5.31 -19.18
C LEU A 270 2.40 5.65 -20.51
N ALA A 271 2.10 4.90 -21.57
CA ALA A 271 2.66 5.06 -22.91
C ALA A 271 2.29 6.40 -23.58
N SER A 272 1.32 7.15 -23.03
CA SER A 272 1.00 8.49 -23.52
C SER A 272 2.08 9.53 -23.19
N LYS A 273 2.88 9.29 -22.13
CA LYS A 273 4.05 10.09 -21.75
C LYS A 273 5.32 9.44 -22.30
N ARG A 274 6.02 10.11 -23.21
CA ARG A 274 7.18 9.54 -23.92
C ARG A 274 8.32 9.16 -22.95
N GLU A 275 8.65 10.04 -22.01
CA GLU A 275 9.69 9.79 -21.01
C GLU A 275 9.40 8.52 -20.19
N TRP A 276 8.15 8.31 -19.78
CA TRP A 276 7.76 7.12 -19.02
C TRP A 276 7.76 5.87 -19.87
N LEU A 277 7.32 5.98 -21.13
CA LEU A 277 7.34 4.88 -22.09
C LEU A 277 8.78 4.37 -22.31
N GLU A 278 9.71 5.28 -22.61
CA GLU A 278 11.12 4.96 -22.85
C GLU A 278 11.76 4.31 -21.63
N GLN A 279 11.67 4.97 -20.48
CA GLN A 279 12.25 4.48 -19.24
C GLN A 279 11.66 3.13 -18.82
N PHE A 280 10.33 2.98 -18.85
CA PHE A 280 9.71 1.73 -18.42
C PHE A 280 10.02 0.57 -19.37
N THR A 281 10.17 0.84 -20.68
CA THR A 281 10.62 -0.16 -21.65
C THR A 281 12.02 -0.66 -21.30
N ASN A 282 12.97 0.24 -21.04
CA ASN A 282 14.34 -0.11 -20.65
C ASN A 282 14.37 -0.91 -19.35
N ILE A 283 13.63 -0.46 -18.32
CA ILE A 283 13.54 -1.15 -17.03
C ILE A 283 12.99 -2.57 -17.21
N LEU A 284 11.93 -2.74 -18.00
CA LEU A 284 11.32 -4.04 -18.21
C LEU A 284 12.18 -4.95 -19.10
N ALA A 285 12.99 -4.40 -20.00
CA ALA A 285 13.95 -5.15 -20.81
C ALA A 285 15.12 -5.66 -19.95
N GLU A 286 15.65 -4.83 -19.05
CA GLU A 286 16.81 -5.13 -18.20
C GLU A 286 16.46 -5.72 -16.82
N LEU A 287 15.18 -5.98 -16.55
CA LEU A 287 14.73 -6.52 -15.27
C LEU A 287 15.32 -7.92 -15.04
N PRO A 288 16.07 -8.15 -13.94
CA PRO A 288 16.63 -9.46 -13.65
C PRO A 288 15.52 -10.52 -13.52
N SER A 289 15.78 -11.73 -14.03
CA SER A 289 14.78 -12.81 -14.08
C SER A 289 14.20 -13.15 -12.71
N HIS A 290 15.04 -13.21 -11.67
CA HIS A 290 14.57 -13.49 -10.30
C HIS A 290 13.64 -12.39 -9.74
N ILE A 291 13.87 -11.11 -10.09
CA ILE A 291 12.97 -10.01 -9.70
C ILE A 291 11.66 -10.12 -10.49
N ALA A 292 11.74 -10.41 -11.78
CA ALA A 292 10.56 -10.59 -12.62
C ALA A 292 9.70 -11.77 -12.15
N GLU A 293 10.33 -12.86 -11.69
CA GLU A 293 9.68 -14.04 -11.12
C GLU A 293 8.99 -13.72 -9.80
N TYR A 294 9.71 -13.10 -8.86
CA TYR A 294 9.14 -12.66 -7.58
C TYR A 294 7.95 -11.70 -7.76
N LYS A 295 8.05 -10.75 -8.70
CA LYS A 295 6.96 -9.82 -9.03
C LYS A 295 5.81 -10.48 -9.81
N GLY A 296 5.99 -11.74 -10.27
CA GLY A 296 4.97 -12.49 -10.99
C GLY A 296 4.71 -11.99 -12.42
N ILE A 297 5.72 -11.43 -13.07
CA ILE A 297 5.60 -10.75 -14.38
C ILE A 297 6.07 -11.66 -15.54
N VAL A 298 6.86 -12.69 -15.26
CA VAL A 298 7.55 -13.53 -16.26
C VAL A 298 6.64 -13.98 -17.40
N SER A 299 5.44 -14.49 -17.09
CA SER A 299 4.57 -15.13 -18.09
C SER A 299 4.03 -14.17 -19.15
N TYR A 300 4.03 -12.86 -18.90
CA TYR A 300 3.49 -11.85 -19.83
C TYR A 300 4.45 -10.70 -20.12
N ARG A 301 5.68 -10.74 -19.59
CA ARG A 301 6.72 -9.74 -19.81
C ARG A 301 6.96 -9.45 -21.29
N ASN A 302 7.09 -10.51 -22.10
CA ASN A 302 7.39 -10.37 -23.53
C ASN A 302 6.25 -9.69 -24.30
N SER A 303 5.00 -10.04 -24.00
CA SER A 303 3.82 -9.41 -24.62
C SER A 303 3.74 -7.92 -24.27
N VAL A 304 4.06 -7.56 -23.03
CA VAL A 304 4.13 -6.15 -22.61
C VAL A 304 5.28 -5.43 -23.31
N LEU A 305 6.48 -6.02 -23.40
CA LEU A 305 7.61 -5.42 -24.10
C LEU A 305 7.28 -5.16 -25.58
N GLN A 306 6.71 -6.14 -26.28
CA GLN A 306 6.28 -5.98 -27.68
C GLN A 306 5.32 -4.79 -27.86
N TYR A 307 4.35 -4.66 -26.95
CA TYR A 307 3.43 -3.52 -26.95
C TYR A 307 4.18 -2.19 -26.76
N LEU A 308 5.05 -2.07 -25.76
CA LEU A 308 5.77 -0.83 -25.47
C LEU A 308 6.71 -0.43 -26.62
N GLU A 309 7.41 -1.40 -27.23
CA GLU A 309 8.28 -1.17 -28.38
C GLU A 309 7.52 -0.72 -29.63
N GLU A 310 6.33 -1.29 -29.88
CA GLU A 310 5.44 -0.84 -30.96
C GLU A 310 5.01 0.62 -30.74
N ARG A 311 4.61 0.96 -29.52
CA ARG A 311 4.25 2.34 -29.14
C ARG A 311 5.42 3.34 -29.26
N LEU A 312 6.65 2.89 -29.06
CA LEU A 312 7.85 3.71 -29.28
C LEU A 312 8.09 3.99 -30.77
N LYS A 313 7.84 3.00 -31.64
CA LYS A 313 8.02 3.14 -33.10
C LYS A 313 6.98 4.06 -33.72
N GLU A 314 5.72 3.98 -33.30
CA GLU A 314 4.62 4.84 -33.78
C GLU A 314 4.79 6.32 -33.42
N ARG A 315 5.71 6.65 -32.50
CA ARG A 315 5.97 8.00 -32.02
C ARG A 315 7.33 8.57 -32.45
N ARG A 316 8.03 7.87 -33.35
CA ARG A 316 9.15 8.43 -34.13
C ARG A 316 8.59 9.29 -35.26
#